data_AF-E4YZW6-F1
#
_entry.id   AF-E4YZW6-F1
#
_cell.length_a   1.000
_cell.length_b   1.000
_cell.length_c   1.000
_cell.angle_alpha   90.00
_cell.angle_beta   90.00
_cell.angle_gamma   90.00
#
_symmetry.space_group_name_H-M   'P 1'
#
loop_
_entity.id
_entity.type
_entity.pdbx_description
1 polymer ?
#
loop_
_entity_poly.entity_id
_entity_poly.type
_entity_poly.pdbx_seq_one_letter_code
_entity_poly.pdbx_strand_id
1 'polypeptide(L)'
;DFNSTNTIPSWIREAPEEIDVLLAQRDFVQAQKILMKCEKTLATEYPKFSNDTKHQLSEKRKMIVDWTKRPTRSCSLLIQLGEERKAARLFLESRTAAQKYSRKNLVMEGDLVRHNQKFCRIFFDHIYETTKEFNHDFENKADSFSSLVVWVQAELKAFVEQFANQVFVGNTDLLEQAECISAAISGSLKASGHFWEIYFGSFLLRVYDMVVFNMCREPNM
;
A
#
# COMPACT_ATOMS: atom_id res chain seq x y z
N ASP A 1 -14.00 -54.01 16.48
CA ASP A 1 -14.36 -52.86 17.33
C ASP A 1 -14.56 -51.60 16.51
N PHE A 2 -15.81 -51.38 16.09
CA PHE A 2 -16.27 -50.20 15.35
C PHE A 2 -16.85 -49.20 16.35
N ASN A 3 -16.01 -48.32 16.93
CA ASN A 3 -16.46 -47.07 17.54
C ASN A 3 -15.25 -46.22 17.98
N SER A 4 -14.71 -45.43 17.06
CA SER A 4 -13.87 -44.27 17.38
C SER A 4 -14.47 -43.04 16.69
N THR A 5 -15.54 -42.54 17.30
CA THR A 5 -16.01 -41.15 17.31
C THR A 5 -15.53 -40.24 16.17
N ASN A 6 -16.35 -40.14 15.12
CA ASN A 6 -16.37 -38.99 14.19
C ASN A 6 -16.80 -37.73 14.96
N THR A 7 -15.99 -37.22 15.87
CA THR A 7 -16.28 -35.99 16.61
C THR A 7 -15.10 -35.06 16.47
N ILE A 8 -15.36 -33.81 16.07
CA ILE A 8 -14.32 -32.76 16.00
C ILE A 8 -13.59 -32.70 17.36
N PRO A 9 -12.24 -32.64 17.35
CA PRO A 9 -11.46 -32.45 18.56
C PRO A 9 -11.90 -31.24 19.39
N SER A 10 -11.89 -31.35 20.72
CA SER A 10 -12.32 -30.27 21.63
C SER A 10 -11.59 -28.95 21.38
N TRP A 11 -10.29 -29.00 21.08
CA TRP A 11 -9.48 -27.81 20.79
C TRP A 11 -9.95 -27.04 19.54
N ILE A 12 -10.58 -27.68 18.55
CA ILE A 12 -11.17 -26.98 17.39
C ILE A 12 -12.51 -26.36 17.76
N ARG A 13 -13.27 -27.00 18.67
CA ARG A 13 -14.54 -26.48 19.17
C ARG A 13 -14.35 -25.25 20.06
N GLU A 14 -13.28 -25.23 20.84
CA GLU A 14 -12.90 -24.13 21.75
C GLU A 14 -12.16 -22.99 21.03
N ALA A 15 -11.61 -23.26 19.84
CA ALA A 15 -10.85 -22.27 19.07
C ALA A 15 -11.57 -20.93 18.80
N PRO A 16 -12.89 -20.88 18.48
CA PRO A 16 -13.58 -19.60 18.30
C PRO A 16 -13.57 -18.72 19.56
N GLU A 17 -13.71 -19.32 20.74
CA GLU A 17 -13.68 -18.60 22.03
C GLU A 17 -12.24 -18.17 22.37
N GLU A 18 -11.26 -19.04 22.12
CA GLU A 18 -9.83 -18.70 22.28
C GLU A 18 -9.43 -17.54 21.36
N ILE A 19 -9.91 -17.53 20.12
CA ILE A 19 -9.69 -16.43 19.18
C ILE A 19 -10.33 -15.14 19.71
N ASP A 20 -11.51 -15.18 20.31
CA ASP A 20 -12.12 -13.98 20.92
C ASP A 20 -11.29 -13.41 22.07
N VAL A 21 -10.74 -14.28 22.92
CA VAL A 21 -9.83 -13.86 24.00
C VAL A 21 -8.58 -13.20 23.42
N LEU A 22 -7.96 -13.80 22.41
CA LEU A 22 -6.76 -13.25 21.75
C LEU A 22 -7.06 -11.93 21.03
N LEU A 23 -8.22 -11.82 20.38
CA LEU A 23 -8.69 -10.57 19.78
C LEU A 23 -8.88 -9.48 20.83
N ALA A 24 -9.46 -9.80 21.99
CA ALA A 24 -9.62 -8.86 23.10
C ALA A 24 -8.26 -8.41 23.66
N GLN A 25 -7.28 -9.30 23.72
CA GLN A 25 -5.91 -9.03 24.15
C GLN A 25 -5.05 -8.32 23.09
N ARG A 26 -5.59 -8.13 21.87
CA ARG A 26 -4.86 -7.60 20.71
C ARG A 26 -3.68 -8.47 20.26
N ASP A 27 -3.72 -9.77 20.54
CA ASP A 27 -2.74 -10.74 20.02
C ASP A 27 -3.25 -11.39 18.71
N PHE A 28 -3.11 -10.62 17.64
CA PHE A 28 -3.61 -11.01 16.32
C PHE A 28 -2.75 -12.06 15.62
N VAL A 29 -1.46 -12.14 15.98
CA VAL A 29 -0.53 -13.12 15.43
C VAL A 29 -0.92 -14.51 15.92
N GLN A 30 -1.17 -14.66 17.22
CA GLN A 30 -1.61 -15.94 17.78
C GLN A 30 -3.03 -16.30 17.33
N ALA A 31 -3.95 -15.34 17.32
CA ALA A 31 -5.32 -15.56 16.84
C ALA A 31 -5.34 -16.10 15.41
N GLN A 32 -4.53 -15.52 14.52
CA GLN A 32 -4.38 -15.99 13.15
C GLN A 32 -3.76 -17.38 13.06
N LYS A 33 -2.71 -17.66 13.84
CA LYS A 33 -2.04 -18.96 13.84
C LYS A 33 -3.00 -20.08 14.23
N ILE A 34 -3.85 -19.85 15.23
CA ILE A 34 -4.88 -20.81 15.67
C ILE A 34 -5.95 -20.97 14.59
N LEU A 35 -6.43 -19.88 14.01
CA LEU A 35 -7.41 -19.92 12.91
C LEU A 35 -6.91 -20.76 11.72
N MET A 36 -5.69 -20.48 11.23
CA MET A 36 -5.10 -21.21 10.12
C MET A 36 -4.89 -22.69 10.43
N LYS A 37 -4.47 -23.01 11.66
CA LYS A 37 -4.34 -24.40 12.11
C LYS A 37 -5.69 -25.12 12.09
N CYS A 38 -6.74 -24.49 12.61
CA CYS A 38 -8.08 -25.05 12.65
C CYS A 38 -8.64 -25.30 11.24
N GLU A 39 -8.54 -24.33 10.35
CA GLU A 39 -9.04 -24.46 8.98
C GLU A 39 -8.28 -25.53 8.20
N LYS A 40 -6.95 -25.61 8.36
CA LYS A 40 -6.13 -26.65 7.74
C LYS A 40 -6.55 -28.04 8.23
N THR A 41 -6.68 -28.24 9.54
CA THR A 41 -7.09 -29.52 10.12
C THR A 41 -8.52 -29.89 9.70
N LEU A 42 -9.45 -28.94 9.67
CA LEU A 42 -10.82 -29.17 9.19
C LEU A 42 -10.86 -29.53 7.70
N ALA A 43 -10.00 -28.95 6.88
CA ALA A 43 -9.93 -29.26 5.46
C ALA A 43 -9.30 -30.65 5.19
N THR A 44 -8.25 -31.02 5.93
CA THR A 44 -7.50 -32.27 5.71
C THR A 44 -8.13 -33.48 6.40
N GLU A 45 -8.49 -33.35 7.67
CA GLU A 45 -8.85 -34.50 8.52
C GLU A 45 -10.37 -34.65 8.68
N TYR A 46 -11.13 -33.55 8.57
CA TYR A 46 -12.58 -33.54 8.82
C TYR A 46 -13.42 -32.84 7.73
N PRO A 47 -13.22 -33.15 6.43
CA PRO A 47 -13.88 -32.43 5.33
C PRO A 47 -15.41 -32.50 5.40
N LYS A 48 -15.96 -33.61 5.92
CA LYS A 48 -17.41 -33.88 6.02
C LYS A 48 -18.07 -33.31 7.29
N PHE A 49 -17.31 -32.72 8.22
CA PHE A 49 -17.83 -32.34 9.53
C PHE A 49 -18.14 -30.83 9.67
N SER A 50 -19.26 -30.59 10.37
CA SER A 50 -19.89 -29.36 10.88
C SER A 50 -19.79 -28.07 10.05
N ASN A 51 -20.96 -27.59 9.62
CA ASN A 51 -21.16 -26.27 9.03
C ASN A 51 -21.02 -25.15 10.07
N ASP A 52 -21.36 -25.41 11.34
CA ASP A 52 -21.45 -24.37 12.38
C ASP A 52 -20.07 -23.92 12.85
N THR A 53 -19.15 -24.86 13.12
CA THR A 53 -17.77 -24.52 13.53
C THR A 53 -17.01 -23.85 12.39
N LYS A 54 -17.23 -24.31 11.14
CA LYS A 54 -16.69 -23.63 9.94
C LYS A 54 -17.25 -22.22 9.80
N HIS A 55 -18.55 -22.04 10.02
CA HIS A 55 -19.19 -20.73 10.01
C HIS A 55 -18.60 -19.80 11.08
N GLN A 56 -18.49 -20.26 12.32
CA GLN A 56 -17.86 -19.49 13.41
C GLN A 56 -16.43 -19.09 13.08
N LEU A 57 -15.59 -20.01 12.59
CA LEU A 57 -14.21 -19.68 12.18
C LEU A 57 -14.18 -18.69 11.02
N SER A 58 -15.11 -18.78 10.06
CA SER A 58 -15.21 -17.82 8.96
C SER A 58 -15.62 -16.42 9.44
N GLU A 59 -16.49 -16.32 10.45
CA GLU A 59 -16.82 -15.05 11.09
C GLU A 59 -15.60 -14.49 11.84
N LYS A 60 -14.84 -15.34 12.56
CA LYS A 60 -13.59 -14.92 13.21
C LYS A 60 -12.54 -14.44 12.21
N ARG A 61 -12.43 -15.11 11.06
CA ARG A 61 -11.58 -14.69 9.94
C ARG A 61 -11.97 -13.28 9.48
N LYS A 62 -13.26 -13.01 9.25
CA LYS A 62 -13.74 -11.66 8.89
C LYS A 62 -13.37 -10.63 9.95
N MET A 63 -13.53 -10.96 11.24
CA MET A 63 -13.17 -10.07 12.35
C MET A 63 -11.67 -9.74 12.37
N ILE A 64 -10.79 -10.74 12.23
CA ILE A 64 -9.34 -10.54 12.13
C ILE A 64 -9.01 -9.64 10.93
N VAL A 65 -9.59 -9.93 9.77
CA VAL A 65 -9.40 -9.16 8.54
C VAL A 65 -9.90 -7.71 8.66
N ASP A 66 -10.97 -7.48 9.42
CA ASP A 66 -11.50 -6.13 9.63
C ASP A 66 -10.70 -5.33 10.66
N TRP A 67 -10.16 -5.99 11.68
CA TRP A 67 -9.20 -5.38 12.61
C TRP A 67 -7.93 -4.91 11.88
N THR A 68 -7.46 -5.69 10.90
CA THR A 68 -6.25 -5.38 10.12
C THR A 68 -6.36 -4.15 9.22
N LYS A 69 -7.53 -3.48 9.18
CA LYS A 69 -7.69 -2.16 8.53
C LYS A 69 -6.83 -1.05 9.16
N ARG A 70 -6.16 -1.29 10.30
CA ARG A 70 -5.23 -0.34 10.92
C ARG A 70 -3.79 -0.54 10.41
N PRO A 71 -3.07 0.54 10.04
CA PRO A 71 -2.39 0.57 8.74
C PRO A 71 -0.92 0.14 8.74
N THR A 72 -0.35 -0.35 9.85
CA THR A 72 1.12 -0.49 9.96
C THR A 72 1.64 -1.81 10.51
N ARG A 73 0.78 -2.75 10.94
CA ARG A 73 1.21 -4.08 11.46
C ARG A 73 0.39 -5.26 10.93
N SER A 74 -0.27 -5.05 9.80
CA SER A 74 -1.41 -5.86 9.37
C SER A 74 -1.20 -6.53 8.00
N CYS A 75 -0.20 -6.12 7.23
CA CYS A 75 0.02 -6.64 5.88
C CYS A 75 0.52 -8.08 5.92
N SER A 76 1.51 -8.39 6.78
CA SER A 76 2.00 -9.76 6.97
C SER A 76 0.90 -10.72 7.42
N LEU A 77 0.03 -10.27 8.34
CA LEU A 77 -1.14 -11.03 8.77
C LEU A 77 -2.10 -11.29 7.60
N LEU A 78 -2.47 -10.26 6.83
CA LEU A 78 -3.38 -10.43 5.69
C LEU A 78 -2.78 -11.32 4.59
N ILE A 79 -1.48 -11.18 4.32
CA ILE A 79 -0.77 -12.03 3.35
C ILE A 79 -0.80 -13.50 3.81
N GLN A 80 -0.58 -13.76 5.10
CA GLN A 80 -0.67 -15.12 5.66
C GLN A 80 -2.08 -15.71 5.59
N LEU A 81 -3.13 -14.89 5.60
CA LEU A 81 -4.52 -15.32 5.43
C LEU A 81 -4.93 -15.56 3.97
N GLY A 82 -4.06 -15.29 2.99
CA GLY A 82 -4.39 -15.33 1.56
C GLY A 82 -5.18 -14.13 1.06
N GLU A 83 -5.14 -13.01 1.80
CA GLU A 83 -5.84 -11.76 1.47
C GLU A 83 -4.86 -10.74 0.85
N GLU A 84 -4.00 -11.16 -0.08
CA GLU A 84 -2.88 -10.34 -0.56
C GLU A 84 -3.35 -9.06 -1.25
N ARG A 85 -4.42 -9.12 -2.05
CA ARG A 85 -5.00 -7.94 -2.72
C ARG A 85 -5.49 -6.89 -1.72
N LYS A 86 -6.10 -7.34 -0.62
CA LYS A 86 -6.58 -6.44 0.44
C LYS A 86 -5.41 -5.87 1.25
N ALA A 87 -4.39 -6.69 1.53
CA ALA A 87 -3.14 -6.24 2.14
C ALA A 87 -2.46 -5.15 1.32
N ALA A 88 -2.30 -5.37 0.01
CA ALA A 88 -1.69 -4.42 -0.91
C ALA A 88 -2.45 -3.09 -0.94
N ARG A 89 -3.79 -3.14 -1.04
CA ARG A 89 -4.63 -1.95 -1.01
C ARG A 89 -4.47 -1.15 0.29
N LEU A 90 -4.60 -1.80 1.44
CA LEU A 90 -4.50 -1.13 2.75
C LEU A 90 -3.10 -0.56 2.99
N PHE A 91 -2.05 -1.28 2.57
CA PHE A 91 -0.68 -0.80 2.60
C PHE A 91 -0.54 0.50 1.80
N LEU A 92 -0.99 0.51 0.54
CA LEU A 92 -0.85 1.67 -0.34
C LEU A 92 -1.72 2.86 0.13
N GLU A 93 -2.93 2.63 0.63
CA GLU A 93 -3.77 3.66 1.25
C GLU A 93 -3.10 4.30 2.48
N SER A 94 -2.42 3.49 3.31
CA SER A 94 -1.61 3.96 4.45
C SER A 94 -0.48 4.89 3.99
N ARG A 95 0.20 4.52 2.89
CA ARG A 95 1.32 5.29 2.34
C ARG A 95 0.86 6.62 1.77
N THR A 96 -0.25 6.65 1.05
CA THR A 96 -0.91 7.91 0.63
C THR A 96 -1.22 8.81 1.82
N ALA A 97 -1.75 8.26 2.92
CA ALA A 97 -2.05 9.03 4.12
C ALA A 97 -0.79 9.60 4.78
N ALA A 98 0.26 8.79 4.91
CA ALA A 98 1.56 9.23 5.41
C ALA A 98 2.16 10.34 4.53
N GLN A 99 2.07 10.21 3.21
CA GLN A 99 2.58 11.23 2.30
C GLN A 99 1.78 12.53 2.37
N LYS A 100 0.45 12.47 2.44
CA LYS A 100 -0.39 13.65 2.69
C LYS A 100 0.01 14.37 3.97
N TYR A 101 0.33 13.62 5.02
CA TYR A 101 0.81 14.18 6.28
C TYR A 101 2.17 14.86 6.13
N SER A 102 3.16 14.18 5.52
CA SER A 102 4.48 14.77 5.23
C SER A 102 4.38 16.05 4.40
N ARG A 103 3.48 16.08 3.40
CA ARG A 103 3.22 17.26 2.57
C ARG A 103 2.61 18.42 3.35
N LYS A 104 1.61 18.18 4.21
CA LYS A 104 0.98 19.24 5.02
C LYS A 104 1.96 19.91 5.98
N ASN A 105 2.95 19.15 6.45
CA ASN A 105 3.98 19.65 7.36
C ASN A 105 5.21 20.21 6.63
N LEU A 106 5.17 20.29 5.30
CA LEU A 106 6.22 20.93 4.52
C LEU A 106 6.11 22.45 4.69
N VAL A 107 6.91 23.00 5.60
CA VAL A 107 7.03 24.44 5.78
C VAL A 107 7.73 25.04 4.55
N MET A 108 7.22 26.17 4.06
CA MET A 108 7.92 26.99 3.06
C MET A 108 9.23 27.48 3.69
N GLU A 109 10.36 26.94 3.22
CA GLU A 109 11.70 27.30 3.66
C GLU A 109 12.48 27.85 2.47
N GLY A 110 12.80 29.15 2.51
CA GLY A 110 13.55 29.82 1.45
C GLY A 110 12.71 30.26 0.25
N ASP A 111 13.35 30.31 -0.92
CA ASP A 111 12.72 30.62 -2.19
C ASP A 111 11.90 29.44 -2.75
N LEU A 112 11.09 29.71 -3.78
CA LEU A 112 10.22 28.72 -4.40
C LEU A 112 11.01 27.53 -4.96
N VAL A 113 12.22 27.76 -5.46
CA VAL A 113 13.09 26.72 -6.02
C VAL A 113 13.52 25.73 -4.94
N ARG A 114 14.01 26.21 -3.80
CA ARG A 114 14.40 25.36 -2.66
C ARG A 114 13.20 24.60 -2.09
N HIS A 115 12.05 25.25 -2.00
CA HIS A 115 10.83 24.58 -1.58
C HIS A 115 10.48 23.43 -2.52
N ASN A 116 10.48 23.67 -3.83
CA ASN A 116 10.18 22.65 -4.84
C ASN A 116 11.22 21.52 -4.86
N GLN A 117 12.51 21.83 -4.69
CA GLN A 117 13.56 20.80 -4.56
C GLN A 117 13.28 19.87 -3.38
N LYS A 118 12.91 20.42 -2.22
CA LYS A 118 12.55 19.65 -1.03
C LYS A 118 11.26 18.84 -1.26
N PHE A 119 10.26 19.44 -1.90
CA PHE A 119 9.01 18.77 -2.26
C PHE A 119 9.24 17.57 -3.19
N CYS A 120 10.00 17.76 -4.27
CA CYS A 120 10.41 16.69 -5.20
C CYS A 120 11.13 15.57 -4.46
N ARG A 121 12.14 15.90 -3.64
CA ARG A 121 12.88 14.90 -2.88
C ARG A 121 11.98 14.07 -1.97
N ILE A 122 11.16 14.72 -1.12
CA ILE A 122 10.25 14.02 -0.20
C ILE A 122 9.29 13.11 -0.95
N PHE A 123 8.81 13.56 -2.12
CA PHE A 123 7.92 12.76 -2.95
C PHE A 123 8.60 11.54 -3.56
N PHE A 124 9.75 11.71 -4.20
CA PHE A 124 10.45 10.60 -4.86
C PHE A 124 11.06 9.61 -3.85
N ASP A 125 11.57 10.09 -2.71
CA ASP A 125 12.03 9.24 -1.61
C ASP A 125 10.85 8.39 -1.06
N HIS A 126 9.65 8.96 -0.95
CA HIS A 126 8.45 8.24 -0.52
C HIS A 126 8.05 7.13 -1.50
N ILE A 127 8.04 7.41 -2.81
CA ILE A 127 7.75 6.40 -3.84
C ILE A 127 8.77 5.27 -3.81
N TYR A 128 10.06 5.61 -3.69
CA TYR A 128 11.16 4.67 -3.64
C TYR A 128 11.05 3.72 -2.44
N GLU A 129 10.96 4.26 -1.22
CA GLU A 129 10.86 3.43 -0.01
C GLU A 129 9.57 2.60 0.00
N THR A 130 8.44 3.17 -0.42
CA THR A 130 7.17 2.42 -0.51
C THR A 130 7.28 1.23 -1.45
N THR A 131 7.90 1.41 -2.61
CA THR A 131 8.06 0.34 -3.60
C THR A 131 9.04 -0.73 -3.13
N LYS A 132 10.13 -0.32 -2.47
CA LYS A 132 11.10 -1.23 -1.87
C LYS A 132 10.46 -2.09 -0.78
N GLU A 133 9.70 -1.48 0.13
CA GLU A 133 8.95 -2.19 1.17
C GLU A 133 7.86 -3.09 0.55
N PHE A 134 7.16 -2.62 -0.48
CA PHE A 134 6.16 -3.44 -1.18
C PHE A 134 6.78 -4.68 -1.83
N ASN A 135 7.93 -4.53 -2.51
CA ASN A 135 8.63 -5.66 -3.13
C ASN A 135 9.08 -6.68 -2.09
N HIS A 136 9.51 -6.23 -0.91
CA HIS A 136 9.89 -7.10 0.20
C HIS A 136 8.69 -7.86 0.76
N ASP A 137 7.59 -7.17 1.05
CA ASP A 137 6.42 -7.76 1.69
C ASP A 137 5.58 -8.63 0.73
N PHE A 138 5.56 -8.30 -0.57
CA PHE A 138 4.75 -8.96 -1.60
C PHE A 138 5.58 -9.78 -2.60
N GLU A 139 6.77 -10.21 -2.21
CA GLU A 139 7.64 -11.04 -3.05
C GLU A 139 6.88 -12.29 -3.57
N ASN A 140 7.01 -12.58 -4.86
CA ASN A 140 6.32 -13.69 -5.54
C ASN A 140 4.77 -13.60 -5.57
N LYS A 141 4.18 -12.42 -5.26
CA LYS A 141 2.72 -12.18 -5.33
C LYS A 141 2.35 -11.33 -6.55
N ALA A 142 2.50 -11.89 -7.75
CA ALA A 142 2.30 -11.22 -9.04
C ALA A 142 0.99 -10.41 -9.13
N ASP A 143 -0.11 -10.94 -8.60
CA ASP A 143 -1.44 -10.31 -8.59
C ASP A 143 -1.46 -8.94 -7.87
N SER A 144 -0.56 -8.72 -6.92
CA SER A 144 -0.53 -7.50 -6.10
C SER A 144 0.23 -6.35 -6.78
N PHE A 145 1.12 -6.63 -7.73
CA PHE A 145 1.92 -5.61 -8.42
C PHE A 145 1.08 -4.65 -9.26
N SER A 146 -0.04 -5.13 -9.81
CA SER A 146 -1.01 -4.28 -10.51
C SER A 146 -1.51 -3.13 -9.62
N SER A 147 -1.71 -3.39 -8.32
CA SER A 147 -2.15 -2.39 -7.35
C SER A 147 -1.08 -1.34 -7.08
N LEU A 148 0.20 -1.77 -7.01
CA LEU A 148 1.33 -0.85 -6.88
C LEU A 148 1.43 0.08 -8.09
N VAL A 149 1.33 -0.45 -9.32
CA VAL A 149 1.39 0.37 -10.54
C VAL A 149 0.27 1.41 -10.58
N VAL A 150 -0.97 1.00 -10.27
CA VAL A 150 -2.12 1.92 -10.22
C VAL A 150 -1.92 2.99 -9.15
N TRP A 151 -1.38 2.64 -7.98
CA TRP A 151 -1.11 3.59 -6.91
C TRP A 151 -0.01 4.60 -7.28
N VAL A 152 1.11 4.13 -7.83
CA VAL A 152 2.23 4.96 -8.31
C VAL A 152 1.71 5.98 -9.32
N GLN A 153 0.90 5.55 -10.28
CA GLN A 153 0.27 6.45 -11.27
C GLN A 153 -0.63 7.51 -10.61
N ALA A 154 -1.44 7.14 -9.62
CA ALA A 154 -2.31 8.06 -8.92
C ALA A 154 -1.54 9.11 -8.10
N GLU A 155 -0.51 8.69 -7.35
CA GLU A 155 0.33 9.61 -6.57
C GLU A 155 1.10 10.57 -7.46
N LEU A 156 1.63 10.08 -8.58
CA LEU A 156 2.36 10.92 -9.52
C LEU A 156 1.47 11.93 -10.23
N LYS A 157 0.25 11.54 -10.62
CA LYS A 157 -0.73 12.50 -11.16
C LYS A 157 -1.01 13.62 -10.17
N ALA A 158 -1.26 13.27 -8.90
CA ALA A 158 -1.49 14.25 -7.85
C ALA A 158 -0.27 15.16 -7.58
N PHE A 159 0.94 14.60 -7.68
CA PHE A 159 2.19 15.36 -7.58
C PHE A 159 2.32 16.37 -8.72
N VAL A 160 2.12 15.95 -9.98
CA VAL A 160 2.23 16.83 -11.15
C VAL A 160 1.23 17.98 -11.08
N GLU A 161 -0.03 17.70 -10.71
CA GLU A 161 -1.05 18.73 -10.53
C GLU A 161 -0.64 19.77 -9.47
N GLN A 162 -0.08 19.32 -8.34
CA GLN A 162 0.39 20.22 -7.28
C GLN A 162 1.63 21.01 -7.68
N PHE A 163 2.61 20.33 -8.27
CA PHE A 163 3.84 20.93 -8.73
C PHE A 163 3.57 22.01 -9.80
N ALA A 164 2.72 21.70 -10.78
CA ALA A 164 2.34 22.65 -11.82
C ALA A 164 1.64 23.88 -11.24
N ASN A 165 0.75 23.70 -10.27
CA ASN A 165 0.10 24.81 -9.58
C ASN A 165 1.09 25.68 -8.79
N GLN A 166 2.16 25.11 -8.23
CA GLN A 166 3.18 25.89 -7.51
C GLN A 166 4.11 26.65 -8.46
N VAL A 167 4.50 26.03 -9.58
CA VAL A 167 5.54 26.55 -10.47
C VAL A 167 4.98 27.49 -11.53
N PHE A 168 3.81 27.18 -12.12
CA PHE A 168 3.30 27.88 -13.30
C PHE A 168 2.14 28.85 -13.05
N VAL A 169 1.40 28.70 -11.95
CA VAL A 169 0.29 29.62 -11.62
C VAL A 169 0.81 30.87 -10.88
N GLY A 170 2.01 30.80 -10.31
CA GLY A 170 2.69 31.93 -9.70
C GLY A 170 3.30 32.88 -10.73
N ASN A 171 3.58 34.13 -10.30
CA ASN A 171 4.33 35.12 -11.08
C ASN A 171 5.85 34.82 -11.04
N THR A 172 6.19 33.54 -11.25
CA THR A 172 7.53 32.96 -11.17
C THR A 172 8.29 33.24 -12.46
N ASP A 173 9.56 33.62 -12.38
CA ASP A 173 10.33 33.84 -13.60
C ASP A 173 10.69 32.51 -14.32
N LEU A 174 11.04 32.61 -15.61
CA LEU A 174 11.34 31.44 -16.44
C LEU A 174 12.55 30.64 -15.94
N LEU A 175 13.51 31.28 -15.28
CA LEU A 175 14.72 30.63 -14.77
C LEU A 175 14.39 29.79 -13.53
N GLU A 176 13.63 30.35 -12.59
CA GLU A 176 13.11 29.65 -11.41
C GLU A 176 12.22 28.46 -11.81
N GLN A 177 11.38 28.62 -12.84
CA GLN A 177 10.60 27.52 -13.39
C GLN A 177 11.49 26.40 -13.94
N ALA A 178 12.51 26.74 -14.74
CA ALA A 178 13.45 25.77 -15.31
C ALA A 178 14.22 25.00 -14.23
N GLU A 179 14.65 25.68 -13.17
CA GLU A 179 15.33 25.04 -12.03
C GLU A 179 14.41 24.08 -11.27
N CYS A 180 13.15 24.46 -11.04
CA CYS A 180 12.16 23.57 -10.43
C CYS A 180 11.94 22.31 -11.28
N ILE A 181 11.79 22.47 -12.60
CA ILE A 181 11.59 21.34 -13.53
C ILE A 181 12.82 20.41 -13.52
N SER A 182 14.02 20.97 -13.56
CA SER A 182 15.27 20.20 -13.47
C SER A 182 15.35 19.38 -12.19
N ALA A 183 14.92 19.96 -11.06
CA ALA A 183 14.86 19.24 -9.78
C ALA A 183 13.84 18.08 -9.81
N ALA A 184 12.67 18.28 -10.40
CA ALA A 184 11.67 17.23 -10.56
C ALA A 184 12.18 16.08 -11.45
N ILE A 185 12.82 16.40 -12.57
CA ILE A 185 13.43 15.41 -13.48
C ILE A 185 14.53 14.63 -12.75
N SER A 186 15.45 15.32 -12.07
CA SER A 186 16.53 14.69 -11.32
C SER A 186 16.02 13.74 -10.23
N GLY A 187 14.98 14.14 -9.48
CA GLY A 187 14.34 13.29 -8.48
C GLY A 187 13.71 12.05 -9.10
N SER A 188 13.02 12.20 -10.24
CA SER A 188 12.41 11.08 -10.95
C SER A 188 13.43 10.05 -11.44
N LEU A 189 14.58 10.51 -11.94
CA LEU A 189 15.67 9.65 -12.41
C LEU A 189 16.33 8.86 -11.27
N LYS A 190 16.42 9.44 -10.07
CA LYS A 190 16.92 8.75 -8.88
C LYS A 190 15.94 7.69 -8.39
N ALA A 191 14.64 7.97 -8.45
CA ALA A 191 13.61 6.99 -8.13
C ALA A 191 13.62 5.83 -9.14
N SER A 192 13.96 6.10 -10.41
CA SER A 192 13.93 5.13 -11.51
C SER A 192 15.17 4.22 -11.60
N GLY A 193 15.76 3.77 -10.49
CA GLY A 193 16.88 2.79 -10.50
C GLY A 193 16.56 1.48 -11.26
N HIS A 194 17.48 0.50 -11.28
CA HIS A 194 17.46 -0.72 -12.13
C HIS A 194 16.14 -1.52 -12.25
N PHE A 195 15.16 -1.30 -11.38
CA PHE A 195 13.86 -1.99 -11.38
C PHE A 195 12.79 -1.31 -12.24
N TRP A 196 13.00 -0.05 -12.64
CA TRP A 196 11.94 0.84 -13.12
C TRP A 196 11.93 1.08 -14.64
N GLU A 197 12.98 0.71 -15.38
CA GLU A 197 13.14 1.08 -16.81
C GLU A 197 11.93 0.69 -17.69
N ILE A 198 11.27 -0.43 -17.38
CA ILE A 198 10.14 -0.94 -18.19
C ILE A 198 8.81 -0.23 -17.85
N TYR A 199 8.59 0.13 -16.58
CA TYR A 199 7.33 0.72 -16.10
C TYR A 199 7.35 2.25 -16.06
N PHE A 200 8.54 2.82 -15.90
CA PHE A 200 8.73 4.26 -15.72
C PHE A 200 8.97 4.99 -17.03
N GLY A 201 9.45 4.32 -18.09
CA GLY A 201 9.66 4.97 -19.41
C GLY A 201 8.36 5.50 -20.02
N SER A 202 7.29 4.69 -20.03
CA SER A 202 5.96 5.12 -20.50
C SER A 202 5.31 6.15 -19.58
N PHE A 203 5.67 6.12 -18.30
CA PHE A 203 5.16 7.02 -17.27
C PHE A 203 5.87 8.40 -17.31
N LEU A 204 7.19 8.45 -17.44
CA LEU A 204 7.97 9.68 -17.66
C LEU A 204 7.58 10.35 -18.95
N LEU A 205 7.32 9.61 -20.02
CA LEU A 205 6.76 10.16 -21.26
C LEU A 205 5.43 10.86 -21.00
N ARG A 206 4.52 10.28 -20.20
CA ARG A 206 3.23 10.91 -19.87
C ARG A 206 3.34 12.09 -18.91
N VAL A 207 4.25 12.04 -17.95
CA VAL A 207 4.53 13.18 -17.06
C VAL A 207 5.19 14.31 -17.83
N TYR A 208 6.15 13.99 -18.68
CA TYR A 208 6.80 14.92 -19.58
C TYR A 208 5.76 15.53 -20.52
N ASP A 209 4.90 14.74 -21.14
CA ASP A 209 3.79 15.22 -21.96
C ASP A 209 2.83 16.09 -21.16
N MET A 210 2.44 15.74 -19.93
CA MET A 210 1.56 16.60 -19.10
C MET A 210 2.24 17.90 -18.67
N VAL A 211 3.52 17.84 -18.30
CA VAL A 211 4.29 19.00 -17.84
C VAL A 211 4.59 19.92 -19.03
N VAL A 212 5.01 19.37 -20.16
CA VAL A 212 5.20 20.10 -21.43
C VAL A 212 3.87 20.62 -21.96
N PHE A 213 2.79 19.84 -21.96
CA PHE A 213 1.47 20.29 -22.39
C PHE A 213 0.93 21.45 -21.53
N ASN A 214 1.14 21.40 -20.21
CA ASN A 214 0.78 22.51 -19.33
C ASN A 214 1.71 23.72 -19.46
N MET A 215 2.99 23.52 -19.77
CA MET A 215 3.93 24.61 -20.11
C MET A 215 3.64 25.26 -21.47
N CYS A 216 3.16 24.49 -22.44
CA CYS A 216 2.78 24.96 -23.79
C CYS A 216 1.37 25.53 -23.84
N ARG A 217 0.61 25.46 -22.75
CA ARG A 217 -0.66 26.16 -22.63
C ARG A 217 -0.33 27.63 -22.39
N GLU A 218 -0.36 28.42 -23.47
CA GLU A 218 -0.18 29.87 -23.41
C GLU A 218 -0.98 30.44 -22.22
N PRO A 219 -0.38 31.31 -21.39
CA PRO A 219 -1.18 32.08 -20.46
C PRO A 219 -2.13 32.91 -21.34
N ASN A 220 -3.43 32.66 -21.19
CA ASN A 220 -4.46 33.43 -21.91
C ASN A 220 -4.11 34.93 -21.81
N MET A 221 -4.05 35.58 -22.97
CA MET A 221 -4.05 37.04 -23.12
C MET A 221 -5.17 37.68 -22.29
#